data_AF-A0A921AYP8-F1
#
_entry.id   AF-A0A921AYP8-F1
#
_cell.length_a   1.000
_cell.length_b   1.000
_cell.length_c   1.000
_cell.angle_alpha   90.00
_cell.angle_beta   90.00
_cell.angle_gamma   90.00
#
_symmetry.space_group_name_H-M   'P 1'
#
loop_
_entity.id
_entity.type
_entity.pdbx_description
1 polymer ?
#
loop_
_entity_poly.entity_id
_entity_poly.type
_entity_poly.pdbx_seq_one_letter_code
_entity_poly.pdbx_strand_id
1 'polypeptide(L)'
;MLSNPPYSRKTEILRRCIALGKPFALLLSNNTFSNGSCMRALAGVQLQLLMFDRRIEYSTTKGTPCGSTYVCRGILPRPLVIEHLERCGKPSAMYDDRRLAAWCNDNKF
;
A
#
# COMPACT_ATOMS: atom_id res chain seq x y z
N MET A 1 -10.01 -7.00 -1.01
CA MET A 1 -8.94 -6.85 -2.03
C MET A 1 -7.64 -6.46 -1.31
N LEU A 2 -6.54 -7.17 -1.56
CA LEU A 2 -5.21 -6.85 -1.06
C LEU A 2 -4.33 -6.46 -2.26
N SER A 3 -3.71 -5.28 -2.27
CA SER A 3 -2.90 -4.83 -3.41
C SER A 3 -1.86 -3.77 -3.03
N ASN A 4 -0.79 -3.67 -3.82
CA ASN A 4 0.18 -2.58 -3.81
C ASN A 4 0.00 -1.75 -5.10
N PRO A 5 -0.97 -0.82 -5.15
CA PRO A 5 -1.32 -0.12 -6.37
C PRO A 5 -0.19 0.82 -6.85
N PRO A 6 -0.08 1.04 -8.17
CA PRO A 6 0.89 1.96 -8.73
C PRO A 6 0.75 3.37 -8.18
N TYR A 7 1.90 4.01 -7.92
CA TYR A 7 1.96 5.32 -7.27
C TYR A 7 1.18 6.41 -8.02
N SER A 8 1.19 6.38 -9.36
CA SER A 8 0.53 7.35 -10.25
C SER A 8 -1.01 7.26 -10.22
N ARG A 9 -1.58 6.07 -9.96
CA ARG A 9 -3.04 5.83 -10.03
C ARG A 9 -3.68 5.50 -8.68
N LYS A 10 -2.95 5.68 -7.57
CA LYS A 10 -3.43 5.38 -6.21
C LYS A 10 -4.80 5.99 -5.87
N THR A 11 -5.05 7.24 -6.25
CA THR A 11 -6.32 7.92 -5.95
C THR A 11 -7.50 7.29 -6.69
N GLU A 12 -7.32 6.92 -7.95
CA GLU A 12 -8.34 6.27 -8.79
C GLU A 12 -8.71 4.90 -8.21
N ILE A 13 -7.69 4.10 -7.89
CA ILE A 13 -7.86 2.77 -7.31
C ILE A 13 -8.52 2.86 -5.94
N LEU A 14 -8.10 3.79 -5.09
CA LEU A 14 -8.70 4.02 -3.78
C LEU A 14 -10.20 4.35 -3.89
N ARG A 15 -10.57 5.28 -4.76
CA ARG A 15 -11.99 5.62 -5.01
C ARG A 15 -12.78 4.41 -5.50
N ARG A 16 -12.21 3.62 -6.42
CA ARG A 16 -12.86 2.41 -6.92
C ARG A 16 -13.08 1.39 -5.80
N CYS A 17 -12.10 1.18 -4.92
CA CYS A 17 -12.23 0.27 -3.79
C CYS A 17 -13.33 0.71 -2.81
N ILE A 18 -13.39 2.00 -2.51
CA ILE A 18 -14.41 2.57 -1.63
C ILE A 18 -15.81 2.39 -2.25
N ALA A 19 -15.95 2.73 -3.53
CA ALA A 19 -17.21 2.62 -4.27
C ALA A 19 -17.73 1.18 -4.38
N LEU A 20 -16.84 0.18 -4.45
CA LEU A 20 -17.23 -1.23 -4.46
C LEU A 20 -17.84 -1.70 -3.14
N GLY A 21 -17.67 -0.95 -2.04
CA GLY A 21 -18.26 -1.32 -0.74
C GLY A 21 -17.64 -2.55 -0.07
N LYS A 22 -16.62 -3.17 -0.68
CA LYS A 22 -16.00 -4.41 -0.18
C LYS A 22 -14.80 -4.11 0.71
N PRO A 23 -14.45 -5.01 1.64
CA PRO A 23 -13.23 -4.89 2.43
C PRO A 23 -11.97 -4.82 1.55
N PHE A 24 -11.04 -3.95 1.91
CA PHE A 24 -9.77 -3.79 1.19
C PHE A 24 -8.59 -3.45 2.12
N ALA A 25 -7.38 -3.72 1.63
CA ALA A 25 -6.10 -3.28 2.16
C ALA A 25 -5.21 -2.88 0.97
N LEU A 26 -4.86 -1.60 0.90
CA LEU A 26 -4.02 -1.04 -0.15
C LEU A 26 -2.70 -0.56 0.47
N LEU A 27 -1.58 -1.07 -0.01
CA LEU A 27 -0.28 -0.57 0.40
C LEU A 27 0.02 0.75 -0.31
N LEU A 28 0.00 1.86 0.42
CA LEU A 28 0.16 3.20 -0.14
C LEU A 28 1.33 3.93 0.51
N SER A 29 2.01 4.79 -0.24
CA SER A 29 3.00 5.71 0.32
C SER A 29 2.35 6.66 1.33
N ASN A 30 3.06 6.99 2.41
CA ASN A 30 2.59 7.89 3.47
C ASN A 30 2.23 9.29 2.95
N ASN A 31 2.75 9.70 1.79
CA ASN A 31 2.34 10.97 1.16
C ASN A 31 0.88 10.99 0.69
N THR A 32 0.19 9.84 0.73
CA THR A 32 -1.27 9.75 0.55
C THR A 32 -1.98 10.64 1.56
N PHE A 33 -1.49 10.73 2.79
CA PHE A 33 -2.09 11.56 3.85
C PHE A 33 -1.84 13.05 3.66
N SER A 34 -0.85 13.43 2.86
CA SER A 34 -0.59 14.82 2.46
C SER A 34 -1.25 15.18 1.12
N ASN A 35 -1.83 14.22 0.41
CA ASN A 35 -2.46 14.44 -0.88
C ASN A 35 -3.95 14.78 -0.70
N GLY A 36 -4.32 16.03 -1.00
CA GLY A 36 -5.70 16.50 -0.82
C GLY A 36 -6.76 15.68 -1.57
N SER A 37 -6.45 15.13 -2.75
CA SER A 37 -7.39 14.29 -3.50
C SER A 37 -7.60 12.91 -2.86
N CYS A 38 -6.57 12.33 -2.27
CA CYS A 38 -6.68 11.11 -1.47
C CYS A 38 -7.47 11.36 -0.19
N MET A 39 -7.14 12.43 0.53
CA MET A 39 -7.83 12.78 1.79
C MET A 39 -9.33 13.04 1.58
N ARG A 40 -9.71 13.74 0.50
CA ARG A 40 -11.12 13.89 0.13
C ARG A 40 -11.79 12.56 -0.20
N ALA A 41 -11.08 11.63 -0.84
CA ALA A 41 -11.63 10.30 -1.13
C ALA A 41 -11.83 9.46 0.14
N LEU A 42 -10.98 9.65 1.16
CA LEU A 42 -11.06 8.95 2.44
C LEU A 42 -12.08 9.58 3.41
N ALA A 43 -12.53 10.79 3.15
CA ALA A 43 -13.49 11.48 4.00
C ALA A 43 -14.80 10.67 4.12
N GLY A 44 -15.26 10.44 5.35
CA GLY A 44 -16.47 9.65 5.64
C GLY A 44 -16.30 8.13 5.54
N VAL A 45 -15.10 7.63 5.19
CA VAL A 45 -14.81 6.20 5.24
C VAL A 45 -14.43 5.81 6.67
N GLN A 46 -14.92 4.66 7.14
CA GLN A 46 -14.39 4.01 8.36
C GLN A 46 -12.98 3.46 8.08
N LEU A 47 -12.02 4.38 8.05
CA LEU A 47 -10.64 4.14 7.69
C LEU A 47 -9.94 3.33 8.77
N GLN A 48 -9.19 2.34 8.33
CA GLN A 48 -8.31 1.53 9.16
C GLN A 48 -6.88 1.62 8.61
N LEU A 49 -5.90 1.74 9.49
CA LEU A 49 -4.49 1.87 9.13
C LEU A 49 -3.69 0.75 9.78
N LEU A 50 -2.94 0.01 8.96
CA LEU A 50 -1.87 -0.87 9.44
C LEU A 50 -0.53 -0.22 9.08
N MET A 51 0.14 0.25 10.12
CA MET A 51 1.43 0.92 10.06
C MET A 51 2.51 0.03 10.68
N PHE A 52 3.76 0.36 10.37
CA PHE A 52 4.91 -0.37 10.87
C PHE A 52 5.89 0.59 11.54
N ASP A 53 6.64 0.08 12.51
CA ASP A 53 7.72 0.79 13.18
C ASP A 53 8.96 1.00 12.30
N ARG A 54 9.04 0.26 11.19
CA ARG A 54 10.08 0.38 10.16
C ARG A 54 9.48 0.53 8.77
N ARG A 55 10.30 1.02 7.83
CA ARG A 55 9.88 1.18 6.43
C ARG A 55 9.89 -0.17 5.72
N ILE A 56 8.91 -0.38 4.85
CA ILE A 56 8.92 -1.49 3.90
C ILE A 56 10.01 -1.23 2.86
N GLU A 57 10.95 -2.16 2.75
CA GLU A 57 12.01 -2.16 1.75
C GLU A 57 11.53 -2.91 0.50
N TYR A 58 11.58 -2.23 -0.66
CA TYR A 58 11.23 -2.84 -1.95
C TYR A 58 12.45 -3.22 -2.79
N SER A 59 13.64 -2.75 -2.42
CA SER A 59 14.89 -2.98 -3.12
C SER A 59 16.01 -3.27 -2.13
N THR A 60 16.94 -4.13 -2.53
CA THR A 60 18.15 -4.46 -1.76
C THR A 60 19.21 -3.36 -1.82
N THR A 61 19.12 -2.44 -2.79
CA THR A 61 20.19 -1.49 -3.12
C THR A 61 19.94 -0.06 -2.67
N LYS A 62 18.66 0.33 -2.50
CA LYS A 62 18.29 1.69 -2.10
C LYS A 62 17.14 1.62 -1.09
N GLY A 63 17.29 2.34 0.02
CA GLY A 63 16.21 2.55 0.97
C GLY A 63 15.04 3.26 0.31
N THR A 64 13.81 2.83 0.61
CA THR A 64 12.60 3.45 0.07
C THR A 64 12.53 4.91 0.55
N PRO A 65 12.42 5.91 -0.36
CA PRO A 65 12.44 7.33 0.01
C PRO A 65 11.31 7.72 0.97
N CYS A 66 10.16 7.06 0.85
CA CYS A 66 8.97 7.31 1.66
C CYS A 66 8.51 6.04 2.37
N GLY A 67 8.03 6.19 3.61
CA GLY A 67 7.31 5.12 4.30
C GLY A 67 6.04 4.72 3.56
N SER A 68 5.57 3.50 3.79
CA SER A 68 4.31 2.97 3.24
C SER A 68 3.42 2.48 4.38
N THR A 69 2.12 2.60 4.20
CA THR A 69 1.07 2.22 5.16
C THR A 69 0.00 1.44 4.42
N TYR A 70 -0.54 0.39 5.05
CA TYR A 70 -1.74 -0.26 4.54
C TYR A 70 -2.97 0.57 4.91
N VAL A 71 -3.60 1.17 3.88
CA VAL A 71 -4.88 1.86 3.97
C VAL A 71 -5.98 0.84 3.77
N CYS A 72 -6.78 0.61 4.82
CA CYS A 72 -7.71 -0.50 4.93
C CYS A 72 -9.15 -0.05 5.22
N ARG A 73 -10.10 -0.95 4.96
CA ARG A 73 -11.49 -0.85 5.40
C ARG A 73 -12.06 -2.24 5.62
N GLY A 74 -12.65 -2.48 6.79
CA GLY A 74 -13.37 -3.72 7.11
C GLY A 74 -12.50 -4.98 7.19
N ILE A 75 -11.21 -4.84 7.48
CA ILE A 75 -10.26 -5.96 7.62
C ILE A 75 -9.60 -5.97 8.99
N LEU A 76 -9.19 -4.80 9.49
CA LEU A 76 -8.50 -4.70 10.78
C LEU A 76 -9.50 -4.72 11.94
N PRO A 77 -9.11 -5.22 13.12
CA PRO A 77 -9.98 -5.25 14.30
C PRO A 77 -10.20 -3.85 14.92
N ARG A 78 -9.38 -2.85 14.55
CA ARG A 78 -9.44 -1.48 15.07
C ARG A 78 -8.95 -0.45 14.05
N PRO A 79 -9.23 0.85 14.24
CA PRO A 79 -8.85 1.90 13.29
C PRO A 79 -7.35 2.07 13.07
N LEU A 80 -6.51 1.77 14.06
CA LEU A 80 -5.05 1.87 13.95
C LEU A 80 -4.39 0.63 14.56
N VAL A 81 -3.57 -0.02 13.76
CA VAL A 81 -2.70 -1.12 14.15
C VAL A 81 -1.28 -0.73 13.80
N ILE A 82 -0.38 -0.83 14.77
CA ILE A 82 1.06 -0.61 14.58
C ILE A 82 1.72 -1.94 14.90
N GLU A 83 2.46 -2.49 13.93
CA GLU A 83 3.16 -3.76 14.07
C GLU A 83 4.67 -3.58 13.92
N HIS A 84 5.43 -4.49 14.52
CA HIS A 84 6.86 -4.58 14.27
C HIS A 84 7.12 -5.19 12.89
N LEU A 85 7.93 -4.52 12.06
CA LEU A 85 8.34 -5.07 10.77
C LEU A 85 9.72 -5.74 10.88
N GLU A 86 9.71 -7.06 10.86
CA GLU A 86 10.92 -7.86 10.84
C GLU A 86 11.59 -7.81 9.46
N ARG A 87 12.91 -7.57 9.46
CA ARG A 87 13.72 -7.68 8.25
C ARG A 87 14.14 -9.13 8.06
N CYS A 88 13.32 -9.88 7.33
CA CYS A 88 13.74 -11.18 6.84
C CYS A 88 14.73 -10.94 5.70
N GLY A 89 15.99 -11.40 5.81
CA GLY A 89 16.99 -11.32 4.74
C GLY A 89 16.64 -12.17 3.50
N LYS A 90 15.38 -12.57 3.36
CA LYS A 90 14.82 -13.33 2.26
C LYS A 90 14.02 -12.37 1.37
N PRO A 91 14.15 -12.48 0.04
CA PRO A 91 13.32 -11.68 -0.86
C PRO A 91 11.83 -12.01 -0.67
N SER A 92 10.95 -11.11 -1.12
CA SER A 92 9.51 -11.38 -1.11
C SER A 92 9.20 -12.62 -1.97
N ALA A 93 8.12 -13.32 -1.68
CA ALA A 93 7.69 -14.48 -2.48
C ALA A 93 7.45 -14.15 -3.96
N MET A 94 7.29 -12.87 -4.29
CA MET A 94 7.09 -12.35 -5.64
C MET A 94 8.39 -11.95 -6.35
N TYR A 95 9.55 -12.03 -5.69
CA TYR A 95 10.82 -11.55 -6.22
C TYR A 95 11.24 -12.25 -7.52
N ASP A 96 11.02 -13.58 -7.60
CA ASP A 96 11.34 -14.38 -8.79
C ASP A 96 10.13 -14.59 -9.73
N ASP A 97 9.03 -13.86 -9.51
CA ASP A 97 7.87 -13.96 -10.39
C ASP A 97 8.18 -13.34 -11.76
N ARG A 98 8.48 -14.20 -12.74
CA ARG A 98 8.82 -13.81 -14.11
C ARG A 98 7.69 -13.06 -14.82
N ARG A 99 6.42 -13.35 -14.48
CA ARG A 99 5.27 -12.64 -15.07
C ARG A 99 5.20 -11.22 -14.52
N LEU A 100 5.42 -11.07 -13.23
CA LEU A 100 5.49 -9.77 -12.57
C LEU A 100 6.70 -8.96 -13.08
N ALA A 101 7.86 -9.59 -13.24
CA ALA A 101 9.06 -8.95 -13.76
C ALA A 101 8.85 -8.42 -15.18
N ALA A 102 8.22 -9.20 -16.06
CA ALA A 102 7.84 -8.76 -17.41
C ALA A 102 6.86 -7.57 -17.36
N TRP A 103 5.82 -7.67 -16.54
CA TRP A 103 4.84 -6.57 -16.39
C TRP A 103 5.46 -5.28 -15.85
N CYS A 104 6.38 -5.36 -14.88
CA CYS A 104 7.09 -4.20 -14.34
C CYS A 104 7.98 -3.54 -15.41
N ASN A 105 8.66 -4.33 -16.24
CA ASN A 105 9.47 -3.82 -17.36
C ASN A 105 8.59 -3.08 -18.39
N ASP A 106 7.43 -3.65 -18.73
CA ASP A 106 6.50 -3.06 -19.69
C ASP A 106 5.87 -1.75 -19.17
N ASN A 107 5.69 -1.62 -17.85
CA ASN A 107 5.03 -0.49 -17.21
C ASN A 107 5.99 0.53 -16.57
N LYS A 108 7.31 0.39 -16.79
CA LYS A 108 8.39 1.32 -16.37
C LYS A 108 8.23 1.85 -14.93
N PHE A 109 8.33 0.95 -13.96
CA PHE A 109 8.56 1.33 -12.56
C PHE A 109 10.05 1.57 -12.26
#